data_AF-A0A518GH92-F1
#
_entry.id   AF-A0A518GH92-F1
#
_cell.length_a   1.000
_cell.length_b   1.000
_cell.length_c   1.000
_cell.angle_alpha   90.00
_cell.angle_beta   90.00
_cell.angle_gamma   90.00
#
_symmetry.space_group_name_H-M   'P 1'
#
loop_
_entity.id
_entity.type
_entity.pdbx_description
1 polymer ?
#
loop_
_entity_poly.entity_id
_entity_poly.type
_entity_poly.pdbx_seq_one_letter_code
_entity_poly.pdbx_strand_id
1 'polypeptide(L)'
;MIPAILTLLSVGLLIAGVRSLVLLQRIDEPTDSERSDPFYTPVTLLFSTAPRSAKFGAVQRRTIWLFCGSILVLYLARAAFMQSSGN
;
A
#
# COMPACT_ATOMS: atom_id res chain seq x y z
N MET A 1 15.46 -6.53 -20.00
CA MET A 1 14.95 -7.60 -19.11
C MET A 1 14.82 -7.14 -17.66
N ILE A 2 15.84 -6.49 -17.08
CA ILE A 2 15.80 -5.99 -15.69
C ILE A 2 14.61 -5.05 -15.41
N PRO A 3 14.28 -4.04 -16.25
CA PRO A 3 13.13 -3.16 -16.01
C PRO A 3 11.79 -3.92 -15.98
N ALA A 4 11.65 -4.96 -16.80
CA ALA A 4 10.45 -5.79 -16.84
C ALA A 4 10.28 -6.60 -15.55
N ILE A 5 11.38 -7.20 -15.03
CA ILE A 5 11.38 -7.93 -13.75
C ILE A 5 10.99 -6.99 -12.61
N LEU A 6 11.59 -5.80 -12.53
CA LEU A 6 11.26 -4.80 -11.51
C LEU A 6 9.79 -4.37 -11.61
N THR A 7 9.27 -4.18 -12.83
CA THR A 7 7.86 -3.83 -13.04
C THR A 7 6.94 -4.95 -12.54
N LEU A 8 7.22 -6.22 -12.86
CA LEU A 8 6.44 -7.36 -12.36
C LEU A 8 6.48 -7.46 -10.83
N LEU A 9 7.65 -7.24 -10.21
CA LEU A 9 7.77 -7.18 -8.75
C LEU A 9 6.93 -6.05 -8.15
N SER A 10 6.93 -4.87 -8.76
CA SER A 10 6.11 -3.74 -8.31
C SER A 10 4.61 -4.07 -8.34
N VAL A 11 4.14 -4.76 -9.39
CA VAL A 11 2.75 -5.20 -9.52
C VAL A 11 2.41 -6.25 -8.47
N GLY A 12 3.30 -7.21 -8.22
CA GLY A 12 3.12 -8.21 -7.16
C GLY A 12 3.01 -7.58 -5.77
N LEU A 13 3.88 -6.60 -5.46
CA LEU A 13 3.81 -5.84 -4.21
C LEU A 13 2.53 -5.03 -4.09
N LEU A 14 2.08 -4.40 -5.18
CA LEU A 14 0.83 -3.65 -5.23
C LEU A 14 -0.37 -4.56 -4.94
N ILE A 15 -0.45 -5.73 -5.58
CA ILE A 15 -1.52 -6.70 -5.34
C ILE A 15 -1.51 -7.18 -3.88
N ALA A 16 -0.32 -7.46 -3.33
CA ALA A 16 -0.18 -7.81 -1.92
C ALA A 16 -0.64 -6.67 -0.99
N GLY A 17 -0.33 -5.41 -1.34
CA GLY A 17 -0.80 -4.22 -0.64
C GLY A 17 -2.33 -4.11 -0.65
N VAL A 18 -2.97 -4.27 -1.80
CA VAL A 18 -4.44 -4.28 -1.93
C VAL A 18 -5.07 -5.38 -1.09
N ARG A 19 -4.53 -6.61 -1.12
CA ARG A 19 -5.02 -7.71 -0.27
C ARG A 19 -4.86 -7.40 1.21
N SER A 20 -3.75 -6.77 1.60
CA SER A 20 -3.51 -6.32 2.98
C SER A 20 -4.48 -5.22 3.40
N LEU A 21 -4.86 -4.31 2.49
CA LEU A 21 -5.87 -3.29 2.73
C LEU A 21 -7.27 -3.89 2.91
N VAL A 22 -7.67 -4.85 2.07
CA VAL A 22 -8.94 -5.58 2.23
C VAL A 22 -8.97 -6.33 3.56
N LEU A 23 -7.83 -6.91 3.97
CA LEU A 23 -7.71 -7.54 5.28
C LEU A 23 -7.86 -6.51 6.42
N LEU A 24 -7.27 -5.32 6.28
CA LEU A 24 -7.41 -4.23 7.25
C LEU A 24 -8.88 -3.83 7.44
N GLN A 25 -9.64 -3.72 6.34
CA GLN A 25 -11.08 -3.44 6.38
C GLN A 25 -11.90 -4.54 7.06
N ARG A 26 -11.48 -5.80 6.92
CA ARG A 26 -12.22 -6.94 7.51
C ARG A 26 -11.98 -7.10 9.01
N ILE A 27 -10.82 -6.66 9.49
CA ILE A 27 -10.45 -6.83 10.90
C ILE A 27 -11.10 -5.75 11.77
N ASP A 28 -11.72 -4.73 11.16
CA ASP A 28 -12.06 -3.52 11.86
C ASP A 28 -13.49 -3.04 11.57
N GLU A 29 -14.22 -2.75 12.64
CA GLU A 29 -15.49 -2.04 12.57
C GLU A 29 -15.21 -0.53 12.59
N PRO A 30 -15.86 0.26 11.71
CA PRO A 30 -15.65 1.70 11.67
C PRO A 30 -16.01 2.31 13.03
N THR A 31 -15.08 3.10 13.58
CA THR A 31 -15.26 3.84 14.84
C THR A 31 -16.38 4.88 14.71
N ASP A 32 -16.97 5.33 15.81
CA ASP A 32 -18.09 6.30 15.77
C ASP A 32 -17.74 7.61 15.03
N SER A 33 -16.48 8.04 15.11
CA SER A 33 -15.95 9.18 14.33
C SER A 33 -15.88 8.91 12.82
N GLU A 34 -15.66 7.67 12.40
CA GLU A 34 -15.57 7.28 11.00
C GLU A 34 -16.95 7.02 10.40
N ARG A 35 -17.91 6.56 11.21
CA ARG A 35 -19.31 6.42 10.79
C ARG A 35 -19.98 7.76 10.53
N SER A 36 -19.52 8.81 11.19
CA SER A 36 -20.02 10.17 11.03
C SER A 36 -19.25 10.99 9.98
N ASP A 37 -18.15 10.47 9.45
CA ASP A 37 -17.34 11.15 8.44
C ASP A 37 -17.84 10.82 7.01
N PRO A 38 -18.43 11.79 6.29
CA PRO A 38 -18.89 11.57 4.92
C PRO A 38 -17.75 11.33 3.91
N PHE A 39 -16.50 11.61 4.29
CA PHE A 39 -15.30 11.36 3.48
C PHE A 39 -14.54 10.10 3.90
N TYR A 40 -15.11 9.27 4.78
CA TYR A 40 -14.50 8.01 5.14
C TYR A 40 -14.36 7.10 3.91
N THR A 41 -13.12 6.73 3.59
CA THR A 41 -12.82 5.82 2.48
C THR A 41 -11.98 4.65 2.96
N PRO A 42 -11.99 3.51 2.26
CA PRO A 42 -11.05 2.42 2.49
C PRO A 42 -9.60 2.84 2.75
N VAL A 43 -9.16 3.88 2.05
CA VAL A 43 -7.77 4.37 2.09
C VAL A 43 -7.49 5.20 3.33
N THR A 44 -8.49 5.87 3.93
CA THR A 44 -8.29 6.66 5.16
C THR A 44 -7.89 5.79 6.34
N LEU A 45 -8.23 4.50 6.34
CA LEU A 45 -7.74 3.51 7.32
C LEU A 45 -6.22 3.41 7.37
N LEU A 46 -5.52 3.67 6.26
CA LEU A 46 -4.06 3.67 6.23
C LEU A 46 -3.45 4.84 7.01
N PHE A 47 -4.21 5.91 7.18
CA PHE A 47 -3.80 7.13 7.86
C PHE A 47 -4.52 7.33 9.19
N SER A 48 -5.39 6.39 9.57
CA SER A 48 -6.12 6.46 10.84
C SER A 48 -5.14 6.45 12.01
N THR A 49 -5.20 7.51 12.82
CA THR A 49 -4.45 7.68 14.07
C THR A 49 -5.29 7.34 15.29
N ALA A 50 -6.50 6.80 15.08
CA ALA A 50 -7.37 6.39 16.17
C ALA A 50 -6.73 5.26 16.99
N PRO A 51 -6.95 5.22 18.32
CA PRO A 51 -6.45 4.12 19.14
C PRO A 51 -7.13 2.81 18.74
N ARG A 52 -6.36 1.87 18.19
CA ARG A 52 -6.85 0.56 17.71
C ARG A 52 -6.03 -0.59 18.25
N SER A 53 -6.51 -1.81 17.98
CA SER A 53 -5.79 -3.03 18.37
C SER A 53 -4.38 -3.09 17.80
N ALA A 54 -3.46 -3.74 18.52
CA ALA A 54 -2.09 -3.95 18.05
C ALA A 54 -2.04 -4.70 16.70
N LYS A 55 -3.02 -5.59 16.45
CA LYS A 55 -3.18 -6.32 15.19
C LYS A 55 -3.52 -5.37 14.04
N PHE A 56 -4.42 -4.40 14.26
CA PHE A 56 -4.72 -3.37 13.26
C PHE A 56 -3.46 -2.58 12.89
N GLY A 57 -2.73 -2.07 13.88
CA GLY A 57 -1.50 -1.31 13.63
C GLY A 57 -0.43 -2.11 12.89
N ALA A 58 -0.31 -3.41 13.16
CA ALA A 58 0.60 -4.29 12.42
C ALA A 58 0.20 -4.44 10.94
N VAL A 59 -1.09 -4.67 10.66
CA VAL A 59 -1.60 -4.80 9.29
C VAL A 59 -1.54 -3.45 8.56
N GLN A 60 -1.86 -2.34 9.22
CA GLN A 60 -1.76 -0.98 8.70
C GLN A 60 -0.32 -0.68 8.25
N ARG A 61 0.67 -0.87 9.14
CA ARG A 61 2.09 -0.69 8.81
C ARG A 61 2.55 -1.57 7.66
N ARG A 62 2.19 -2.86 7.67
CA ARG A 62 2.49 -3.78 6.57
C ARG A 62 1.92 -3.28 5.25
N THR A 63 0.68 -2.81 5.26
CA THR A 63 -0.01 -2.30 4.07
C THR A 63 0.67 -1.05 3.52
N ILE A 64 1.03 -0.11 4.39
CA ILE A 64 1.82 1.09 4.03
C ILE A 64 3.14 0.67 3.39
N TRP A 65 3.89 -0.23 4.03
CA TRP A 65 5.16 -0.73 3.51
C TRP A 65 5.05 -1.38 2.13
N LEU A 66 3.97 -2.14 1.88
CA LEU A 66 3.73 -2.77 0.58
C LEU A 66 3.44 -1.73 -0.51
N PHE A 67 2.63 -0.72 -0.22
CA PHE A 67 2.36 0.37 -1.16
C PHE A 67 3.61 1.20 -1.43
N CYS A 68 4.31 1.66 -0.39
CA CYS A 68 5.57 2.40 -0.54
C CYS A 68 6.63 1.59 -1.28
N GLY A 69 6.77 0.30 -0.95
CA GLY A 69 7.68 -0.62 -1.64
C GLY A 69 7.34 -0.78 -3.12
N SER A 70 6.06 -0.90 -3.47
CA SER A 70 5.63 -0.99 -4.88
C SER A 70 6.02 0.25 -5.69
N ILE A 71 5.83 1.45 -5.13
CA ILE A 71 6.17 2.72 -5.77
C ILE A 71 7.69 2.85 -5.92
N LEU A 72 8.45 2.50 -4.88
CA LEU A 72 9.91 2.54 -4.92
C LEU A 72 10.47 1.61 -5.99
N VAL A 73 10.00 0.37 -6.07
CA VAL A 73 10.43 -0.60 -7.09
C VAL A 73 10.05 -0.13 -8.50
N LEU A 74 8.86 0.45 -8.66
CA LEU A 74 8.43 1.01 -9.95
C LEU A 74 9.32 2.20 -10.37
N TYR A 75 9.70 3.06 -9.42
CA TYR A 75 10.64 4.15 -9.67
C TYR A 75 12.01 3.63 -10.11
N LEU A 76 12.53 2.59 -9.45
CA LEU A 76 13.77 1.93 -9.85
C LEU A 76 13.67 1.31 -11.25
N ALA A 77 12.53 0.69 -11.58
CA ALA A 77 12.28 0.15 -12.92
C ALA A 77 12.36 1.25 -13.98
N ARG A 78 11.76 2.42 -13.70
CA ARG A 78 11.81 3.59 -14.60
C ARG A 78 13.23 4.13 -14.74
N ALA A 79 13.97 4.29 -13.64
CA ALA A 79 15.35 4.76 -13.68
C ALA A 79 16.26 3.83 -14.50
N ALA A 80 16.12 2.51 -14.31
CA ALA A 80 16.86 1.50 -15.08
C ALA A 80 16.52 1.54 -16.57
N PHE A 81 15.24 1.75 -16.92
CA PHE A 81 14.82 1.91 -18.31
C PHE A 81 15.42 3.17 -18.97
N MET A 82 15.42 4.30 -18.26
CA MET A 82 15.98 5.55 -18.78
C MET A 82 17.50 5.47 -18.96
N GLN A 83 18.23 4.84 -18.03
CA GLN A 83 19.67 4.59 -18.22
C GLN A 83 19.94 3.69 -19.42
N SER A 84 19.15 2.62 -19.61
CA SER A 84 19.29 1.73 -20.77
C SER A 84 18.95 2.38 -22.11
N SER A 85 18.21 3.50 -22.11
CA SER A 85 17.83 4.22 -23.34
C SER A 85 18.76 5.40 -23.66
N GLY A 86 19.57 5.84 -22.69
CA GLY A 86 20.56 6.90 -22.86
C GLY A 86 21.98 6.39 -23.18
N ASN A 87 22.21 5.08 -23.04
CA ASN A 87 23.39 4.35 -23.53
C ASN A 87 23.08 3.74 -24.90
#